data_AF-A0A645CMK0-F1
#
_entry.id   AF-A0A645CMK0-F1
#
_cell.length_a   1.000
_cell.length_b   1.000
_cell.length_c   1.000
_cell.angle_alpha   90.00
_cell.angle_beta   90.00
_cell.angle_gamma   90.00
#
_symmetry.space_group_name_H-M   'P 1'
#
loop_
_entity.id
_entity.type
_entity.pdbx_description
1 polymer ?
#
loop_
_entity_poly.entity_id
_entity_poly.type
_entity_poly.pdbx_seq_one_letter_code
_entity_poly.pdbx_strand_id
1 'polypeptide(L)'
;MKIKPQTAILVFLIIFAVGITFTSLTGYWTTVSTKIPDKLQDIQYSGAYDPNDIRGSFTFEEISRLYEIPLEELSSAFGVDINKAKEFKCKDLESIYGESEFEVGTASVKMFTAFYLGLPYEATEETYLTETAAKILMENGQMTKDQLDYLEDHTITIP
;
A
#
# COMPACT_ATOMS: atom_id res chain seq x y z
N MET A 1 36.47 -34.41 22.67
CA MET A 1 36.59 -33.34 23.68
C MET A 1 35.18 -32.95 24.12
N LYS A 2 34.81 -33.16 25.39
CA LYS A 2 33.47 -32.80 25.89
C LYS A 2 33.47 -31.29 26.18
N ILE A 3 32.82 -30.50 25.34
CA ILE A 3 32.67 -29.06 25.58
C ILE A 3 31.71 -28.88 26.75
N LYS A 4 32.11 -28.11 27.76
CA LYS A 4 31.22 -27.78 28.89
C LYS A 4 30.10 -26.87 28.36
N PRO A 5 28.85 -27.01 28.85
CA PRO A 5 27.71 -26.24 28.34
C PRO A 5 27.95 -24.71 28.44
N GLN A 6 28.62 -24.24 29.48
CA GLN A 6 28.98 -22.83 29.64
C GLN A 6 29.90 -22.31 28.52
N THR A 7 30.88 -23.11 28.11
CA THR A 7 31.76 -22.75 26.98
C THR A 7 31.04 -22.80 25.64
N ALA A 8 30.06 -23.70 25.46
CA ALA A 8 29.27 -23.72 24.23
C ALA A 8 28.38 -22.47 24.10
N ILE A 9 27.75 -22.05 25.21
CA ILE A 9 26.91 -20.83 25.25
C ILE A 9 27.76 -19.59 24.97
N LEU A 10 28.94 -19.47 25.59
CA LEU A 10 29.81 -18.31 25.38
C LEU A 10 30.31 -18.23 23.93
N VAL A 11 30.71 -19.36 23.35
CA VAL A 11 31.14 -19.42 21.95
C VAL A 11 29.99 -19.05 21.01
N PHE A 12 28.77 -19.53 21.29
CA PHE A 12 27.59 -19.17 20.49
C PHE A 12 27.30 -17.66 20.54
N LEU A 13 27.32 -17.05 21.73
CA LEU A 13 27.09 -15.61 21.89
C LEU A 13 28.14 -14.77 21.16
N ILE A 14 29.41 -15.19 21.19
CA ILE A 14 30.49 -14.51 20.47
C ILE A 14 30.27 -14.62 18.96
N ILE A 15 29.99 -15.82 18.43
CA ILE A 15 29.74 -16.01 17.00
C ILE A 15 28.52 -15.18 16.55
N PHE A 16 27.46 -15.14 17.35
CA PHE A 16 26.24 -14.39 17.04
C PHE A 16 26.49 -12.88 17.03
N ALA A 17 27.20 -12.35 18.03
CA ALA A 17 27.55 -10.93 18.09
C ALA A 17 28.52 -10.51 16.96
N VAL A 18 29.51 -11.33 16.65
CA VAL A 18 30.44 -11.09 15.53
C VAL A 18 29.71 -11.18 14.20
N GLY A 19 28.78 -12.12 14.03
CA GLY A 19 27.96 -12.25 12.83
C GLY A 19 27.10 -11.01 12.56
N ILE A 20 26.38 -10.52 13.57
CA ILE A 20 25.53 -9.32 13.45
C ILE A 20 26.36 -8.06 13.14
N THR A 21 27.49 -7.89 13.81
CA THR A 21 28.36 -6.73 13.57
C THR A 21 29.01 -6.78 12.19
N PHE A 22 29.37 -7.97 11.70
CA PHE A 22 29.92 -8.14 10.36
C PHE A 22 28.88 -7.92 9.24
N THR A 23 27.64 -8.43 9.40
CA THR A 23 26.57 -8.28 8.39
C THR A 23 26.04 -6.85 8.32
N SER A 24 26.03 -6.12 9.44
CA SER A 24 25.67 -4.70 9.47
C SER A 24 26.73 -3.79 8.83
N LEU A 25 28.03 -4.07 9.02
CA LEU A 25 29.12 -3.29 8.40
C LEU A 25 29.22 -3.49 6.88
N THR A 26 28.86 -4.67 6.38
CA THR A 26 28.96 -5.01 4.95
C THR A 26 27.73 -4.58 4.14
N GLY A 27 26.73 -3.95 4.77
CA GLY A 27 25.53 -3.47 4.10
C GLY A 27 24.58 -4.56 3.59
N TYR A 28 24.88 -5.84 3.86
CA TYR A 28 24.01 -6.98 3.51
C TYR A 28 22.70 -6.99 4.32
N TRP A 29 22.67 -6.29 5.45
CA TRP A 29 21.45 -6.01 6.20
C TRP A 29 20.96 -4.59 5.90
N THR A 30 20.11 -4.44 4.89
CA THR A 30 19.34 -3.20 4.67
C THR A 30 17.91 -3.39 5.15
N THR A 31 17.45 -2.48 6.01
CA THR A 31 16.04 -2.43 6.47
C THR A 31 15.18 -1.52 5.61
N VAL A 32 15.77 -0.88 4.59
CA VAL A 32 15.05 0.02 3.70
C VAL A 32 14.40 -0.82 2.60
N SER A 33 13.12 -1.13 2.79
CA SER A 33 12.28 -1.70 1.74
C SER A 33 12.25 -0.75 0.54
N THR A 34 12.59 -1.27 -0.65
CA THR A 34 12.43 -0.52 -1.89
C THR A 34 10.96 -0.54 -2.26
N LYS A 35 10.31 0.63 -2.22
CA LYS A 35 8.89 0.80 -2.54
C LYS A 35 8.70 1.21 -4.00
N ILE A 36 9.19 0.39 -4.90
CA ILE A 36 8.97 0.54 -6.33
C ILE A 36 8.05 -0.63 -6.73
N PRO A 37 6.79 -0.36 -7.12
CA PRO A 37 5.88 -1.39 -7.54
C PRO A 37 6.40 -2.15 -8.76
N ASP A 38 5.98 -3.40 -8.90
CA ASP A 38 6.12 -4.13 -10.16
C ASP A 38 5.27 -3.46 -11.26
N LYS A 39 5.68 -3.64 -12.51
CA LYS A 39 4.95 -3.13 -13.68
C LYS A 39 3.99 -4.19 -14.20
N LEU A 40 2.87 -3.74 -14.76
CA LEU A 40 1.95 -4.62 -15.48
C LEU A 40 2.66 -5.26 -16.68
N GLN A 41 2.46 -6.58 -16.84
CA GLN A 41 3.08 -7.36 -17.91
C GLN A 41 2.32 -7.28 -19.24
N ASP A 42 1.04 -6.87 -19.20
CA ASP A 42 0.24 -6.70 -20.41
C ASP A 42 0.76 -5.49 -21.22
N ILE A 43 0.95 -5.73 -22.51
CA ILE A 43 1.44 -4.75 -23.48
C ILE A 43 0.48 -3.55 -23.58
N GLN A 44 -0.82 -3.74 -23.34
CA GLN A 44 -1.80 -2.65 -23.33
C GLN A 44 -1.54 -1.61 -22.24
N TYR A 45 -0.94 -2.01 -21.12
CA TYR A 45 -0.62 -1.13 -19.99
C TYR A 45 0.90 -0.94 -19.83
N SER A 46 1.66 -1.11 -20.92
CA SER A 46 3.11 -1.17 -20.88
C SER A 46 3.73 0.04 -20.19
N GLY A 47 4.41 -0.23 -19.07
CA GLY A 47 5.10 0.80 -18.30
C GLY A 47 4.36 1.24 -17.04
N ALA A 48 3.06 0.98 -16.93
CA ALA A 48 2.26 1.29 -15.74
C ALA A 48 2.64 0.37 -14.57
N TYR A 49 2.68 0.95 -13.38
CA TYR A 49 2.84 0.20 -12.14
C TYR A 49 1.55 -0.55 -11.79
N ASP A 50 1.68 -1.74 -11.21
CA ASP A 50 0.55 -2.57 -10.78
C ASP A 50 0.01 -2.08 -9.42
N PRO A 51 -1.24 -1.57 -9.36
CA PRO A 51 -1.87 -1.14 -8.12
C PRO A 51 -1.92 -2.23 -7.05
N ASN A 52 -1.91 -3.52 -7.42
CA ASN A 52 -1.93 -4.63 -6.46
C ASN A 52 -0.69 -4.66 -5.56
N ASP A 53 0.40 -4.06 -6.01
CA ASP A 53 1.67 -4.02 -5.28
C ASP A 53 1.76 -2.84 -4.29
N ILE A 54 0.71 -2.02 -4.20
CA ILE A 54 0.55 -1.04 -3.11
C ILE A 54 0.41 -1.79 -1.79
N ARG A 55 1.24 -1.41 -0.81
CA ARG A 55 1.27 -2.05 0.52
C ARG A 55 0.84 -1.05 1.57
N GLY A 56 0.40 -1.55 2.73
CA GLY A 56 0.01 -0.70 3.86
C GLY A 56 1.09 0.27 4.33
N SER A 57 2.37 0.03 4.02
CA SER A 57 3.49 0.93 4.35
C SER A 57 3.70 2.08 3.37
N PHE A 58 3.03 2.08 2.22
CA PHE A 58 3.10 3.16 1.23
C PHE A 58 2.43 4.41 1.79
N THR A 59 3.02 5.58 1.52
CA THR A 59 2.39 6.87 1.82
C THR A 59 1.59 7.38 0.63
N PHE A 60 0.65 8.30 0.86
CA PHE A 60 -0.08 8.92 -0.25
C PHE A 60 0.85 9.73 -1.17
N GLU A 61 1.94 10.32 -0.65
CA GLU A 61 2.96 10.97 -1.50
C GLU A 61 3.63 9.96 -2.44
N GLU A 62 3.97 8.76 -1.94
CA GLU A 62 4.58 7.72 -2.78
C GLU A 62 3.62 7.26 -3.87
N ILE A 63 2.34 7.07 -3.54
CA ILE A 63 1.31 6.71 -4.52
C ILE A 63 1.11 7.82 -5.53
N SER A 64 0.96 9.06 -5.06
CA SER A 64 0.80 10.24 -5.92
C SER A 64 1.92 10.34 -6.95
N ARG A 65 3.18 10.15 -6.52
CA ARG A 65 4.33 10.21 -7.41
C ARG A 65 4.43 9.01 -8.36
N LEU A 66 4.12 7.80 -7.90
CA LEU A 66 4.30 6.57 -8.69
C LEU A 66 3.18 6.39 -9.73
N TYR A 67 1.95 6.72 -9.34
CA TYR A 67 0.74 6.51 -10.13
C TYR A 67 0.19 7.81 -10.73
N GLU A 68 0.87 8.94 -10.53
CA GLU A 68 0.53 10.25 -11.08
C GLU A 68 -0.88 10.75 -10.69
N ILE A 69 -1.35 10.34 -9.50
CA ILE A 69 -2.64 10.79 -8.92
C ILE A 69 -2.40 12.02 -8.05
N PRO A 70 -3.18 13.10 -8.16
CA PRO A 70 -3.04 14.27 -7.28
C PRO A 70 -3.17 13.90 -5.80
N LEU A 71 -2.26 14.42 -4.98
CA LEU A 71 -2.26 14.16 -3.54
C LEU A 71 -3.55 14.67 -2.87
N GLU A 72 -4.09 15.79 -3.35
CA GLU A 72 -5.34 16.40 -2.90
C GLU A 72 -6.54 15.48 -3.13
N GLU A 73 -6.52 14.72 -4.22
CA GLU A 73 -7.58 13.77 -4.55
C GLU A 73 -7.47 12.53 -3.67
N LEU A 74 -6.27 11.99 -3.45
CA LEU A 74 -6.06 10.90 -2.49
C LEU A 74 -6.47 11.31 -1.07
N SER A 75 -6.07 12.51 -0.64
CA SER A 75 -6.45 13.11 0.64
C SER A 75 -7.96 13.20 0.78
N SER A 76 -8.66 13.75 -0.22
CA SER A 76 -10.10 13.92 -0.20
C SER A 76 -10.85 12.59 -0.29
N ALA A 77 -10.41 11.68 -1.16
CA ALA A 77 -10.99 10.36 -1.35
C ALA A 77 -11.09 9.56 -0.05
N PHE A 78 -10.10 9.68 0.84
CA PHE A 78 -10.04 8.92 2.08
C PHE A 78 -10.20 9.77 3.36
N GLY A 79 -10.67 11.02 3.22
CA GLY A 79 -10.94 11.89 4.38
C GLY A 79 -9.71 12.24 5.21
N VAL A 80 -8.52 12.22 4.61
CA VAL A 80 -7.25 12.54 5.29
C VAL A 80 -6.96 14.02 5.17
N ASP A 81 -6.58 14.69 6.25
CA ASP A 81 -6.13 16.10 6.22
C ASP A 81 -4.93 16.27 5.27
N ILE A 82 -5.05 17.18 4.29
CA ILE A 82 -4.03 17.47 3.28
C ILE A 82 -2.66 17.81 3.89
N ASN A 83 -2.63 18.44 5.08
CA ASN A 83 -1.38 18.77 5.77
C ASN A 83 -0.63 17.53 6.27
N LYS A 84 -1.33 16.39 6.43
CA LYS A 84 -0.78 15.11 6.88
C LYS A 84 -0.68 14.08 5.76
N ALA A 85 -1.37 14.30 4.63
CA ALA A 85 -1.50 13.34 3.55
C ALA A 85 -0.14 12.80 3.05
N LYS A 86 0.89 13.66 2.96
CA LYS A 86 2.22 13.27 2.46
C LYS A 86 2.83 12.07 3.19
N GLU A 87 2.68 12.05 4.50
CA GLU A 87 3.26 11.03 5.38
C GLU A 87 2.25 9.94 5.79
N PHE A 88 0.97 10.15 5.46
CA PHE A 88 -0.12 9.24 5.79
C PHE A 88 0.05 7.93 5.04
N LYS A 89 0.07 6.81 5.78
CA LYS A 89 0.24 5.48 5.19
C LYS A 89 -1.10 4.81 4.95
N CYS A 90 -1.19 3.97 3.92
CA CYS A 90 -2.44 3.26 3.60
C CYS A 90 -2.98 2.43 4.76
N LYS A 91 -2.11 1.77 5.54
CA LYS A 91 -2.54 1.01 6.72
C LYS A 91 -3.14 1.89 7.83
N ASP A 92 -2.79 3.17 7.86
CA ASP A 92 -3.27 4.08 8.90
C ASP A 92 -4.75 4.47 8.66
N LEU A 93 -5.35 4.08 7.52
CA LEU A 93 -6.81 4.15 7.30
C LEU A 93 -7.60 3.36 8.33
N GLU A 94 -7.01 2.31 8.92
CA GLU A 94 -7.61 1.58 10.05
C GLU A 94 -7.91 2.50 11.24
N SER A 95 -7.19 3.61 11.40
CA SER A 95 -7.48 4.58 12.47
C SER A 95 -8.72 5.44 12.20
N ILE A 96 -9.18 5.51 10.94
CA ILE A 96 -10.36 6.27 10.52
C ILE A 96 -11.56 5.32 10.38
N TYR A 97 -11.35 4.16 9.78
CA TYR A 97 -12.41 3.25 9.37
C TYR A 97 -12.37 1.88 10.06
N GLY A 98 -11.44 1.61 10.99
CA GLY A 98 -11.30 0.29 11.61
C GLY A 98 -12.48 -0.16 12.47
N GLU A 99 -13.38 0.76 12.85
CA GLU A 99 -14.65 0.44 13.54
C GLU A 99 -15.87 0.43 12.60
N SER A 100 -15.66 0.71 11.31
CA SER A 100 -16.70 0.67 10.27
C SER A 100 -17.17 -0.77 10.03
N GLU A 101 -18.46 -0.95 9.71
CA GLU A 101 -18.97 -2.24 9.21
C GLU A 101 -18.44 -2.56 7.80
N PHE A 102 -17.94 -1.54 7.08
CA PHE A 102 -17.38 -1.63 5.75
C PHE A 102 -15.86 -1.55 5.76
N GLU A 103 -15.20 -2.45 5.03
CA GLU A 103 -13.74 -2.51 4.93
C GLU A 103 -13.21 -1.39 4.02
N VAL A 104 -12.65 -0.35 4.65
CA VAL A 104 -11.95 0.75 3.97
C VAL A 104 -10.50 0.79 4.43
N GLY A 105 -9.60 0.32 3.58
CA GLY A 105 -8.21 0.09 3.95
C GLY A 105 -7.25 0.14 2.77
N THR A 106 -6.14 -0.61 2.87
CA THR A 106 -5.14 -0.64 1.80
C THR A 106 -5.74 -1.16 0.48
N ALA A 107 -6.65 -2.13 0.53
CA ALA A 107 -7.35 -2.63 -0.66
C ALA A 107 -8.18 -1.54 -1.35
N SER A 108 -8.84 -0.65 -0.59
CA SER A 108 -9.59 0.48 -1.14
C SER A 108 -8.67 1.42 -1.91
N VAL A 109 -7.44 1.65 -1.42
CA VAL A 109 -6.44 2.46 -2.12
C VAL A 109 -5.99 1.80 -3.41
N LYS A 110 -5.83 0.47 -3.43
CA LYS A 110 -5.52 -0.29 -4.66
C LYS A 110 -6.64 -0.12 -5.70
N MET A 111 -7.88 -0.33 -5.26
CA MET A 111 -9.06 -0.19 -6.11
C MET A 111 -9.19 1.21 -6.69
N PHE A 112 -9.11 2.23 -5.83
CA PHE A 112 -9.16 3.63 -6.24
C PHE A 112 -8.07 3.94 -7.28
N THR A 113 -6.83 3.53 -7.01
CA THR A 113 -5.70 3.79 -7.93
C THR A 113 -5.92 3.13 -9.29
N ALA A 114 -6.38 1.88 -9.30
CA ALA A 114 -6.64 1.16 -10.53
C ALA A 114 -7.78 1.80 -11.34
N PHE A 115 -8.88 2.14 -10.67
CA PHE A 115 -10.07 2.74 -11.30
C PHE A 115 -9.76 4.15 -11.83
N TYR A 116 -8.97 4.92 -11.09
CA TYR A 116 -8.52 6.24 -11.51
C TYR A 116 -7.76 6.19 -12.83
N LEU A 117 -6.89 5.18 -12.99
CA LEU A 117 -6.04 5.01 -14.15
C LEU A 117 -6.62 4.07 -15.23
N GLY A 118 -7.82 3.52 -15.04
CA GLY A 118 -8.40 2.54 -15.96
C GLY A 118 -7.60 1.23 -16.06
N LEU A 119 -6.85 0.89 -15.01
CA LEU A 119 -6.02 -0.31 -14.94
C LEU A 119 -6.84 -1.51 -14.45
N PRO A 120 -6.46 -2.75 -14.82
CA PRO A 120 -7.12 -3.95 -14.35
C PRO A 120 -7.02 -4.05 -12.82
N TYR A 121 -8.13 -4.43 -12.20
CA TYR A 121 -8.22 -4.67 -10.77
C TYR A 121 -9.15 -5.84 -10.52
N GLU A 122 -8.70 -6.76 -9.68
CA GLU A 122 -9.50 -7.89 -9.21
C GLU A 122 -9.57 -7.78 -7.69
N ALA A 123 -10.78 -7.56 -7.17
CA ALA A 123 -10.98 -7.47 -5.73
C ALA A 123 -10.67 -8.83 -5.09
N THR A 124 -9.65 -8.86 -4.22
CA THR A 124 -9.28 -10.08 -3.48
C THR A 124 -10.12 -10.27 -2.22
N GLU A 125 -10.78 -9.21 -1.78
CA GLU A 125 -11.64 -9.15 -0.61
C GLU A 125 -12.74 -8.12 -0.82
N GLU A 126 -13.82 -8.23 -0.05
CA GLU A 126 -14.92 -7.28 -0.10
C GLU A 126 -14.43 -5.93 0.40
N THR A 127 -14.32 -4.96 -0.51
CA THR A 127 -13.64 -3.68 -0.28
C THR A 127 -14.55 -2.55 -0.74
N TYR A 128 -14.63 -1.50 0.07
CA TYR A 128 -15.51 -0.36 -0.21
C TYR A 128 -14.71 0.92 -0.47
N LEU A 129 -15.33 1.85 -1.20
CA LEU A 129 -14.87 3.23 -1.35
C LEU A 129 -15.83 4.21 -0.70
N THR A 130 -15.30 5.34 -0.25
CA THR A 130 -16.12 6.45 0.23
C THR A 130 -16.88 7.09 -0.92
N GLU A 131 -18.01 7.74 -0.61
CA GLU A 131 -18.75 8.55 -1.59
C GLU A 131 -17.87 9.62 -2.25
N THR A 132 -16.97 10.25 -1.49
CA THR A 132 -16.02 11.22 -2.02
C THR A 132 -15.05 10.57 -3.01
N ALA A 133 -14.53 9.39 -2.71
CA ALA A 133 -13.67 8.64 -3.62
C ALA A 133 -14.42 8.27 -4.91
N ALA A 134 -15.65 7.77 -4.79
CA ALA A 134 -16.50 7.45 -5.94
C ALA A 134 -16.75 8.68 -6.81
N LYS A 135 -17.07 9.83 -6.20
CA LYS A 135 -17.25 11.09 -6.93
C LYS A 135 -16.00 11.50 -7.71
N ILE A 136 -14.82 11.43 -7.09
CA ILE A 136 -13.56 11.74 -7.76
C ILE A 136 -13.32 10.81 -8.94
N LEU A 137 -13.59 9.50 -8.79
CA LEU A 137 -13.47 8.54 -9.88
C LEU A 137 -14.45 8.84 -11.03
N MET A 138 -15.69 9.26 -10.72
CA MET A 138 -16.68 9.64 -11.73
C MET A 138 -16.27 10.90 -12.50
N GLU A 139 -15.56 11.84 -11.86
CA GLU A 139 -15.12 13.10 -12.47
C GLU A 139 -13.80 12.96 -13.24
N ASN A 140 -12.83 12.22 -12.69
CA ASN A 140 -11.43 12.22 -13.14
C ASN A 140 -10.88 10.82 -13.50
N GLY A 141 -11.61 9.76 -13.18
CA GLY A 141 -11.17 8.39 -13.42
C GLY A 141 -11.32 7.92 -14.87
N GLN A 142 -10.55 6.91 -15.24
CA GLN A 142 -10.55 6.29 -16.57
C GLN A 142 -11.19 4.89 -16.55
N MET A 143 -12.22 4.72 -15.72
CA MET A 143 -12.85 3.43 -15.45
C MET A 143 -13.42 2.77 -16.72
N THR A 144 -13.27 1.45 -16.79
CA THR A 144 -14.03 0.64 -17.76
C THR A 144 -15.49 0.55 -17.34
N LYS A 145 -16.36 0.08 -18.25
CA LYS A 145 -17.77 -0.12 -17.92
C LYS A 145 -17.96 -1.07 -16.74
N ASP A 146 -17.21 -2.16 -16.69
CA ASP A 146 -17.32 -3.15 -15.61
C ASP A 146 -16.87 -2.56 -14.26
N GLN A 147 -15.87 -1.66 -14.27
CA GLN A 147 -15.43 -0.94 -13.06
C GLN A 147 -16.46 0.07 -12.57
N LEU A 148 -17.14 0.75 -13.50
CA LEU A 148 -18.25 1.66 -13.19
C LEU A 148 -19.38 0.89 -12.51
N ASP A 149 -19.81 -0.22 -13.12
CA ASP A 149 -20.89 -1.06 -12.59
C ASP A 149 -20.49 -1.62 -11.20
N TYR A 150 -19.21 -1.97 -10.97
CA TYR A 150 -18.71 -2.39 -9.65
C TYR A 150 -18.73 -1.26 -8.61
N LEU A 151 -18.35 -0.04 -9.00
CA LEU A 151 -18.30 1.13 -8.11
C LEU A 151 -19.68 1.48 -7.55
N GLU A 152 -20.74 1.37 -8.36
CA GLU A 152 -22.11 1.68 -7.93
C GLU A 152 -22.58 0.79 -6.77
N ASP A 153 -22.15 -0.47 -6.74
CA ASP A 153 -22.52 -1.44 -5.69
C ASP A 153 -21.61 -1.37 -4.44
N HIS A 154 -20.41 -0.76 -4.54
CA HIS A 154 -19.36 -0.79 -3.50
C HIS A 154 -18.95 0.61 -3.01
N THR A 155 -19.90 1.56 -3.04
CA THR A 155 -19.72 2.91 -2.50
C THR A 155 -20.52 3.09 -1.21
N ILE A 156 -19.87 3.62 -0.17
CA ILE A 156 -20.51 3.91 1.13
C ILE A 156 -20.61 5.40 1.39
N THR A 157 -21.76 5.82 1.92
CA THR A 157 -21.93 7.16 2.49
C THR A 157 -21.36 7.15 3.90
N ILE A 158 -20.37 8.01 4.15
CA ILE A 158 -19.87 8.24 5.50
C ILE A 158 -20.92 9.06 6.27
N PRO A 159 -21.28 8.70 7.52
CA PRO A 159 -22.15 9.52 8.35
C PRO A 159 -21.56 10.89 8.72
#